data_AF-A0A3D2VQ50-F1
#
_entry.id   AF-A0A3D2VQ50-F1
#
_cell.length_a   1.000
_cell.length_b   1.000
_cell.length_c   1.000
_cell.angle_alpha   90.00
_cell.angle_beta   90.00
_cell.angle_gamma   90.00
#
_symmetry.space_group_name_H-M   'P 1'
#
loop_
_entity.id
_entity.type
_entity.pdbx_description
1 polymer ?
#
loop_
_entity_poly.entity_id
_entity_poly.type
_entity_poly.pdbx_seq_one_letter_code
_entity_poly.pdbx_strand_id
1 'polypeptide(L)'
;PGPVITRFEVDPAPGVKVSQISNLAKDLARGLSVISVRVVEVIPGKSVIGLEIPNQHRETVYLREVLEAPVYTQSGAPLTLALGMDIGGNPVVANLAKMPHLLVAGTTGSGKSVAINAMLLSLLYKAPPAEVRLILVDPKMLELSMYEDIPHLLTPVVTDMKEAANALRWCVAEMERRYRLMAALKVRNIAGFNRKVLDALEEGEGLTDPLWKPDGPLAPPESPLLQPLPFIVVVIDELADMMMIVGKKVEELIARLAQKARASGIHLILATQRPSVDVITGLIKANIPTRIAFQVS
;
A
#
# COMPACT_ATOMS: atom_id res chain seq x y z
N PRO A 1 28.19 3.89 7.32
CA PRO A 1 28.07 2.75 6.38
C PRO A 1 26.74 2.05 6.67
N GLY A 2 26.02 1.59 5.66
CA GLY A 2 24.75 0.88 5.80
C GLY A 2 24.85 -0.60 5.41
N PRO A 3 23.74 -1.35 5.49
CA PRO A 3 23.72 -2.78 5.18
C PRO A 3 23.98 -3.10 3.69
N VAL A 4 23.49 -2.23 2.78
CA VAL A 4 23.57 -2.45 1.32
C VAL A 4 24.51 -1.46 0.63
N ILE A 5 24.51 -0.21 1.08
CA ILE A 5 25.27 0.89 0.49
C ILE A 5 26.02 1.66 1.58
N THR A 6 27.06 2.36 1.17
CA THR A 6 27.72 3.39 1.98
C THR A 6 27.51 4.74 1.32
N ARG A 7 26.98 5.70 2.08
CA ARG A 7 26.86 7.10 1.65
C ARG A 7 28.13 7.86 2.03
N PHE A 8 28.78 8.43 1.03
CA PHE A 8 29.86 9.39 1.17
C PHE A 8 29.30 10.79 1.00
N GLU A 9 29.49 11.66 2.00
CA GLU A 9 29.12 13.06 1.91
C GLU A 9 30.28 13.82 1.28
N VAL A 10 29.98 14.57 0.22
CA VAL A 10 30.98 15.32 -0.56
C VAL A 10 30.58 16.77 -0.60
N ASP A 11 31.52 17.65 -0.29
CA ASP A 11 31.35 19.10 -0.41
C ASP A 11 31.89 19.56 -1.77
N PRO A 12 31.02 19.95 -2.74
CA PRO A 12 31.49 20.37 -4.05
C PRO A 12 32.21 21.71 -3.97
N ALA A 13 33.27 21.86 -4.78
CA ALA A 13 33.96 23.15 -4.90
C ALA A 13 32.99 24.26 -5.40
N PRO A 14 33.22 25.53 -5.02
CA PRO A 14 32.38 26.65 -5.46
C PRO A 14 32.22 26.68 -6.99
N GLY A 15 30.98 26.83 -7.45
CA GLY A 15 30.63 26.90 -8.87
C GLY A 15 30.39 25.54 -9.56
N VAL A 16 30.69 24.42 -8.91
CA VAL A 16 30.35 23.09 -9.44
C VAL A 16 28.85 22.86 -9.35
N LYS A 17 28.21 22.58 -10.48
CA LYS A 17 26.77 22.27 -10.51
C LYS A 17 26.55 20.80 -10.18
N VAL A 18 25.64 20.52 -9.25
CA VAL A 18 25.31 19.14 -8.86
C VAL A 18 24.88 18.28 -10.05
N SER A 19 24.18 18.87 -11.02
CA SER A 19 23.79 18.16 -12.26
C SER A 19 24.97 17.64 -13.08
N GLN A 20 26.15 18.27 -13.02
CA GLN A 20 27.35 17.75 -13.66
C GLN A 20 27.80 16.44 -13.02
N ILE A 21 27.70 16.33 -11.70
CA ILE A 21 28.05 15.13 -10.93
C ILE A 21 27.00 14.04 -11.18
N SER A 22 25.71 14.38 -11.16
CA SER A 22 24.61 13.47 -11.46
C SER A 22 24.76 12.83 -12.86
N ASN A 23 25.15 13.62 -13.87
CA ASN A 23 25.36 13.13 -15.24
C ASN A 23 26.57 12.19 -15.37
N LEU A 24 27.56 12.29 -14.48
CA LEU A 24 28.75 11.44 -14.46
C LEU A 24 28.56 10.14 -13.67
N ALA A 25 27.37 9.88 -13.09
CA ALA A 25 27.13 8.72 -12.23
C ALA A 25 27.54 7.37 -12.87
N LYS A 26 27.32 7.18 -14.18
CA LYS A 26 27.72 5.96 -14.91
C LYS A 26 29.24 5.85 -15.06
N ASP A 27 29.92 6.96 -15.35
CA ASP A 27 31.37 6.98 -15.47
C ASP A 27 32.06 6.83 -14.12
N LEU A 28 31.51 7.42 -13.06
CA LEU A 28 31.95 7.21 -11.68
C LEU A 28 31.81 5.74 -11.27
N ALA A 29 30.66 5.12 -11.56
CA ALA A 29 30.45 3.70 -11.28
C ALA A 29 31.49 2.82 -11.99
N ARG A 30 31.76 3.10 -13.27
CA ARG A 30 32.80 2.42 -14.05
C ARG A 30 34.20 2.64 -13.48
N GLY A 31 34.56 3.87 -13.13
CA GLY A 31 35.87 4.20 -12.55
C GLY A 31 36.11 3.53 -11.19
N LEU A 32 35.05 3.34 -10.40
CA LEU A 32 35.09 2.68 -9.10
C LEU A 32 34.91 1.16 -9.17
N SER A 33 34.70 0.60 -10.37
CA SER A 33 34.41 -0.83 -10.57
C SER A 33 33.19 -1.32 -9.77
N VAL A 34 32.14 -0.50 -9.68
CA VAL A 34 30.87 -0.85 -9.02
C VAL A 34 29.72 -0.86 -10.02
N ILE A 35 28.66 -1.61 -9.70
CA ILE A 35 27.49 -1.78 -10.59
C ILE A 35 26.80 -0.43 -10.88
N SER A 36 26.69 0.42 -9.87
CA SER A 36 26.04 1.73 -9.98
C SER A 36 26.49 2.65 -8.85
N VAL A 37 26.33 3.95 -9.06
CA VAL A 37 26.48 5.00 -8.04
C VAL A 37 25.21 5.84 -8.07
N ARG A 38 24.61 6.10 -6.91
CA ARG A 38 23.46 7.00 -6.79
C ARG A 38 23.92 8.33 -6.21
N VAL A 39 23.66 9.40 -6.96
CA VAL A 39 23.93 10.78 -6.52
C VAL A 39 22.68 11.33 -5.83
N VAL A 40 22.85 11.74 -4.57
CA VAL A 40 21.82 12.41 -3.77
C VAL A 40 22.13 13.90 -3.81
N GLU A 41 21.34 14.64 -4.58
CA GLU A 41 21.63 16.06 -4.85
C GLU A 41 21.47 16.96 -3.63
N VAL A 42 20.53 16.63 -2.74
CA VAL A 42 20.24 17.42 -1.54
C VAL A 42 20.12 16.49 -0.35
N ILE A 43 20.93 16.74 0.68
CA ILE A 43 20.81 16.09 1.99
C ILE A 43 20.14 17.08 2.94
N PRO A 44 18.94 16.77 3.48
CA PRO A 44 18.25 17.65 4.40
C PRO A 44 19.13 18.09 5.57
N GLY A 45 19.22 19.40 5.80
CA GLY A 45 19.99 19.99 6.90
C GLY A 45 21.50 20.10 6.66
N LYS A 46 22.02 19.75 5.46
CA LYS A 46 23.45 19.86 5.13
C LYS A 46 23.66 20.55 3.78
N SER A 47 24.83 21.16 3.60
CA SER A 47 25.27 21.80 2.32
C SER A 47 26.00 20.86 1.37
N VAL A 48 26.13 19.58 1.74
CA VAL A 48 26.88 18.56 1.00
C VAL A 48 25.95 17.71 0.13
N ILE A 49 26.52 17.10 -0.91
CA ILE A 49 25.85 16.07 -1.70
C ILE A 49 26.18 14.68 -1.16
N GLY A 50 25.38 13.68 -1.53
CA GLY A 50 25.64 12.28 -1.18
C GLY A 50 26.02 11.44 -2.39
N LEU A 51 27.06 10.63 -2.26
CA LEU A 51 27.38 9.54 -3.18
C LEU A 51 27.11 8.21 -2.49
N GLU A 52 26.07 7.51 -2.91
CA GLU A 52 25.73 6.19 -2.41
C GLU A 52 26.36 5.13 -3.30
N ILE A 53 27.29 4.37 -2.71
CA ILE A 53 28.09 3.34 -3.39
C ILE A 53 27.72 1.99 -2.78
N PRO A 54 27.43 0.95 -3.61
CA PRO A 54 27.18 -0.39 -3.11
C PRO A 54 28.36 -0.96 -2.33
N ASN A 55 28.07 -1.61 -1.20
CA ASN A 55 29.08 -2.35 -0.46
C ASN A 55 29.53 -3.59 -1.26
N GLN A 56 30.78 -4.03 -1.05
CA GLN A 56 31.29 -5.28 -1.62
C GLN A 56 30.52 -6.51 -1.12
N HIS A 57 30.19 -6.51 0.17
CA HIS A 57 29.32 -7.50 0.81
C HIS A 57 28.03 -6.80 1.22
N ARG A 58 26.91 -7.23 0.64
CA ARG A 58 25.58 -6.72 0.98
C ARG A 58 24.95 -7.65 2.00
N GLU A 59 24.39 -7.08 3.05
CA GLU A 59 23.63 -7.81 4.05
C GLU A 59 22.18 -7.98 3.56
N THR A 60 21.63 -9.17 3.83
CA THR A 60 20.21 -9.42 3.55
C THR A 60 19.38 -8.88 4.69
N VAL A 61 18.42 -8.02 4.38
CA VAL A 61 17.43 -7.52 5.34
C VAL A 61 16.29 -8.53 5.42
N TYR A 62 16.13 -9.16 6.58
CA TYR A 62 15.06 -10.12 6.78
C TYR A 62 13.79 -9.42 7.28
N LEU A 63 12.62 -9.84 6.79
CA LEU A 63 11.34 -9.28 7.23
C LEU A 63 11.17 -9.35 8.76
N ARG A 64 11.63 -10.46 9.35
CA ARG A 64 11.60 -10.69 10.80
C ARG A 64 12.25 -9.55 11.59
N GLU A 65 13.39 -9.03 11.13
CA GLU A 65 14.12 -7.95 11.82
C GLU A 65 13.29 -6.67 11.91
N VAL A 66 12.48 -6.39 10.88
CA VAL A 66 11.59 -5.22 10.85
C VAL A 66 10.32 -5.47 11.67
N LEU A 67 9.77 -6.69 11.64
CA LEU A 67 8.59 -7.05 12.42
C LEU A 67 8.86 -7.11 13.93
N GLU A 68 10.06 -7.51 14.35
CA GLU A 68 10.46 -7.52 15.76
C GLU A 68 10.85 -6.13 16.27
N ALA A 69 11.10 -5.17 15.37
CA ALA A 69 11.51 -3.82 15.74
C ALA A 69 10.41 -3.07 16.53
N PRO A 70 10.77 -2.27 17.55
CA PRO A 70 9.81 -1.48 18.33
C PRO A 70 8.88 -0.60 17.48
N VAL A 71 9.40 -0.02 16.39
CA VAL A 71 8.63 0.83 15.47
C VAL A 71 7.45 0.08 14.83
N TYR A 72 7.59 -1.23 14.60
CA TYR A 72 6.49 -2.06 14.13
C TYR A 72 5.64 -2.53 15.30
N THR A 73 6.23 -3.19 16.31
CA THR A 73 5.47 -3.85 17.40
C THR A 73 4.63 -2.87 18.21
N GLN A 74 5.14 -1.67 18.50
CA GLN A 74 4.44 -0.64 19.27
C GLN A 74 3.42 0.17 18.44
N SER A 75 3.39 -0.01 17.11
CA SER A 75 2.37 0.64 16.29
C SER A 75 0.99 0.03 16.56
N GLY A 76 0.05 0.84 17.04
CA GLY A 76 -1.36 0.43 17.23
C GLY A 76 -2.19 0.46 15.95
N ALA A 77 -1.61 0.77 14.78
CA ALA A 77 -2.36 0.85 13.53
C ALA A 77 -2.50 -0.53 12.87
N PRO A 78 -3.72 -1.01 12.57
CA PRO A 78 -3.94 -2.30 11.91
C PRO A 78 -3.28 -2.40 10.54
N LEU A 79 -3.14 -1.28 9.84
CA LEU A 79 -2.54 -1.19 8.50
C LEU A 79 -1.07 -0.77 8.51
N THR A 80 -0.30 -1.26 9.49
CA THR A 80 1.15 -1.04 9.55
C THR A 80 1.87 -1.95 8.56
N LEU A 81 2.73 -1.39 7.72
CA LEU A 81 3.51 -2.10 6.70
C LEU A 81 5.00 -2.03 7.05
N ALA A 82 5.67 -3.17 7.17
CA ALA A 82 7.13 -3.25 7.26
C ALA A 82 7.73 -3.11 5.84
N LEU A 83 8.55 -2.06 5.62
CA LEU A 83 9.11 -1.77 4.30
C LEU A 83 10.54 -2.30 4.13
N GLY A 84 11.31 -2.41 5.20
CA GLY A 84 12.71 -2.82 5.16
C GLY A 84 13.55 -1.99 6.13
N MET A 85 14.81 -1.74 5.75
CA MET A 85 15.71 -0.84 6.46
C MET A 85 16.07 0.36 5.60
N ASP A 86 16.35 1.49 6.25
CA ASP A 86 16.93 2.65 5.58
C ASP A 86 18.41 2.41 5.24
N ILE A 87 19.03 3.40 4.60
CA ILE A 87 20.46 3.34 4.25
C ILE A 87 21.41 3.31 5.47
N GLY A 88 20.91 3.57 6.67
CA GLY A 88 21.65 3.46 7.93
C GLY A 88 21.43 2.14 8.65
N GLY A 89 20.56 1.26 8.14
CA GLY A 89 20.19 0.01 8.78
C GLY A 89 19.04 0.13 9.80
N ASN A 90 18.37 1.29 9.87
CA ASN A 90 17.24 1.46 10.78
C ASN A 90 15.97 0.85 10.20
N PRO A 91 15.17 0.09 10.98
CA PRO A 91 13.90 -0.44 10.52
C PRO A 91 12.92 0.66 10.08
N VAL A 92 12.32 0.50 8.92
CA VAL A 92 11.36 1.43 8.32
C VAL A 92 9.99 0.77 8.22
N VAL A 93 9.01 1.43 8.83
CA VAL A 93 7.60 1.05 8.76
C VAL A 93 6.75 2.20 8.22
N ALA A 94 5.63 1.86 7.63
CA ALA A 94 4.66 2.79 7.09
C ALA A 94 3.25 2.45 7.59
N ASN A 95 2.31 3.40 7.47
CA ASN A 95 0.91 3.17 7.78
C ASN A 95 0.06 3.45 6.55
N LEU A 96 -0.55 2.41 5.98
CA LEU A 96 -1.37 2.51 4.78
C LEU A 96 -2.62 3.39 5.00
N ALA A 97 -3.16 3.46 6.22
CA ALA A 97 -4.28 4.37 6.53
C ALA A 97 -3.89 5.86 6.40
N LYS A 98 -2.61 6.18 6.60
CA LYS A 98 -2.05 7.53 6.39
C LYS A 98 -1.59 7.75 4.95
N MET A 99 -1.25 6.67 4.24
CA MET A 99 -0.91 6.61 2.82
C MET A 99 -2.10 6.02 2.05
N PRO A 100 -3.26 6.71 2.01
CA PRO A 100 -4.57 6.08 1.78
C PRO A 100 -4.61 5.08 0.62
N HIS A 101 -3.82 5.35 -0.42
CA HIS A 101 -3.52 4.42 -1.49
C HIS A 101 -2.01 4.45 -1.79
N LEU A 102 -1.49 3.33 -2.28
CA LEU A 102 -0.08 3.12 -2.59
C LEU A 102 0.06 2.60 -4.03
N LEU A 103 0.97 3.22 -4.78
CA LEU A 103 1.42 2.73 -6.08
C LEU A 103 2.81 2.11 -5.96
N VAL A 104 2.99 0.89 -6.45
CA VAL A 104 4.26 0.14 -6.44
C VAL A 104 4.67 -0.16 -7.87
N ALA A 105 5.89 0.22 -8.25
CA ALA A 105 6.41 -0.03 -9.59
C ALA A 105 7.82 -0.63 -9.55
N GLY A 106 8.14 -1.52 -10.49
CA GLY A 106 9.50 -2.07 -10.63
C GLY A 106 9.56 -3.15 -11.69
N THR A 107 10.68 -3.27 -12.41
CA THR A 107 10.86 -4.29 -13.44
C THR A 107 10.93 -5.70 -12.85
N THR A 108 10.81 -6.72 -13.68
CA THR A 108 10.99 -8.12 -13.25
C THR A 108 12.35 -8.31 -12.56
N GLY A 109 12.35 -9.01 -11.42
CA GLY A 109 13.56 -9.24 -10.61
C GLY A 109 13.99 -8.06 -9.73
N SER A 110 13.30 -6.91 -9.77
CA SER A 110 13.63 -5.73 -8.96
C SER A 110 13.26 -5.85 -7.47
N GLY A 111 12.50 -6.88 -7.09
CA GLY A 111 12.00 -7.10 -5.72
C GLY A 111 10.54 -6.70 -5.48
N LYS A 112 9.81 -6.23 -6.51
CA LYS A 112 8.39 -5.82 -6.42
C LYS A 112 7.51 -6.87 -5.71
N SER A 113 7.52 -8.11 -6.19
CA SER A 113 6.68 -9.19 -5.64
C SER A 113 7.04 -9.53 -4.19
N VAL A 114 8.34 -9.55 -3.87
CA VAL A 114 8.82 -9.77 -2.49
C VAL A 114 8.32 -8.67 -1.55
N ALA A 115 8.30 -7.42 -2.02
CA ALA A 115 7.80 -6.30 -1.23
C ALA A 115 6.28 -6.33 -1.02
N ILE A 116 5.50 -6.74 -2.02
CA ILE A 116 4.05 -6.94 -1.87
C ILE A 116 3.79 -8.03 -0.82
N ASN A 117 4.54 -9.14 -0.86
CA ASN A 117 4.48 -10.19 0.15
C ASN A 117 4.86 -9.68 1.54
N ALA A 118 5.91 -8.87 1.66
CA ALA A 118 6.28 -8.23 2.93
C ALA A 118 5.15 -7.34 3.47
N MET A 119 4.48 -6.58 2.60
CA MET A 119 3.32 -5.75 2.98
C MET A 119 2.13 -6.61 3.43
N LEU A 120 1.80 -7.67 2.71
CA LEU A 120 0.70 -8.58 3.07
C LEU A 120 0.97 -9.27 4.41
N LEU A 121 2.16 -9.86 4.58
CA LEU A 121 2.58 -10.45 5.85
C LEU A 121 2.57 -9.42 6.98
N SER A 122 2.95 -8.17 6.72
CA SER A 122 2.86 -7.10 7.73
C SER A 122 1.43 -6.86 8.20
N LEU A 123 0.42 -7.01 7.33
CA LEU A 123 -0.98 -6.91 7.74
C LEU A 123 -1.42 -8.15 8.53
N LEU A 124 -1.05 -9.35 8.06
CA LEU A 124 -1.44 -10.62 8.68
C LEU A 124 -0.85 -10.81 10.07
N TYR A 125 0.39 -10.36 10.31
CA TYR A 125 1.01 -10.35 11.63
C TYR A 125 0.45 -9.27 12.57
N LYS A 126 -0.30 -8.28 12.03
CA LYS A 126 -0.77 -7.12 12.79
C LYS A 126 -2.24 -7.21 13.19
N ALA A 127 -3.08 -7.77 12.32
CA ALA A 127 -4.52 -7.62 12.44
C ALA A 127 -5.28 -8.92 12.14
N PRO A 128 -6.27 -9.28 12.98
CA PRO A 128 -7.17 -10.40 12.69
C PRO A 128 -8.15 -10.07 11.55
N PRO A 129 -8.86 -11.08 11.00
CA PRO A 129 -9.86 -10.89 9.93
C PRO A 129 -11.01 -9.93 10.28
N ALA A 130 -11.29 -9.76 11.58
CA ALA A 130 -12.29 -8.83 12.08
C ALA A 130 -11.87 -7.36 11.93
N GLU A 131 -10.56 -7.09 11.87
CA GLU A 131 -10.00 -5.74 11.72
C GLU A 131 -9.55 -5.43 10.30
N VAL A 132 -9.05 -6.43 9.56
CA VAL A 132 -8.55 -6.27 8.19
C VAL A 132 -9.08 -7.38 7.30
N ARG A 133 -9.62 -6.97 6.15
CA ARG A 133 -10.12 -7.84 5.10
C ARG A 133 -9.42 -7.53 3.78
N LEU A 134 -9.17 -8.55 2.97
CA LEU A 134 -8.34 -8.48 1.78
C LEU A 134 -9.14 -8.84 0.52
N ILE A 135 -8.83 -8.14 -0.57
CA ILE A 135 -9.17 -8.53 -1.94
C ILE A 135 -7.86 -8.57 -2.71
N LEU A 136 -7.50 -9.73 -3.22
CA LEU A 136 -6.25 -9.95 -3.96
C LEU A 136 -6.58 -10.20 -5.43
N VAL A 137 -5.90 -9.48 -6.32
CA VAL A 137 -6.04 -9.63 -7.78
C VAL A 137 -4.69 -10.05 -8.36
N ASP A 138 -4.65 -11.26 -8.90
CA ASP A 138 -3.47 -11.88 -9.50
C ASP A 138 -3.81 -12.47 -10.88
N PRO A 139 -3.71 -11.68 -11.97
CA PRO A 139 -4.01 -12.14 -13.33
C PRO A 139 -3.16 -13.33 -13.78
N LYS A 140 -2.00 -13.56 -13.16
CA LYS A 140 -1.02 -14.54 -13.61
C LYS A 140 -1.02 -15.80 -12.75
N MET A 141 -1.69 -15.78 -11.59
CA MET A 141 -1.75 -16.89 -10.63
C MET A 141 -0.39 -17.31 -10.08
N LEU A 142 0.58 -16.39 -10.05
CA LEU A 142 1.95 -16.70 -9.65
C LEU A 142 2.31 -16.19 -8.26
N GLU A 143 1.80 -15.02 -7.89
CA GLU A 143 2.36 -14.24 -6.79
C GLU A 143 1.44 -14.23 -5.57
N LEU A 144 0.12 -14.16 -5.78
CA LEU A 144 -0.85 -14.04 -4.68
C LEU A 144 -1.69 -15.30 -4.45
N SER A 145 -1.61 -16.28 -5.36
CA SER A 145 -2.35 -17.56 -5.23
C SER A 145 -1.99 -18.34 -3.96
N MET A 146 -0.81 -18.13 -3.38
CA MET A 146 -0.43 -18.74 -2.09
C MET A 146 -1.25 -18.26 -0.89
N TYR A 147 -1.99 -17.16 -1.03
CA TYR A 147 -2.87 -16.62 0.01
C TYR A 147 -4.31 -17.14 -0.11
N GLU A 148 -4.58 -18.10 -0.98
CA GLU A 148 -5.90 -18.73 -1.06
C GLU A 148 -6.34 -19.25 0.32
N ASP A 149 -7.65 -19.23 0.58
CA ASP A 149 -8.29 -19.77 1.79
C ASP A 149 -7.91 -19.10 3.13
N ILE A 150 -7.09 -18.05 3.16
CA ILE A 150 -6.87 -17.31 4.42
C ILE A 150 -8.17 -16.62 4.86
N PRO A 151 -8.45 -16.54 6.18
CA PRO A 151 -9.73 -16.01 6.68
C PRO A 151 -9.92 -14.51 6.42
N HIS A 152 -8.85 -13.79 6.07
CA HIS A 152 -8.89 -12.38 5.71
C HIS A 152 -9.51 -12.12 4.34
N LEU A 153 -9.53 -13.10 3.42
CA LEU A 153 -10.05 -12.90 2.07
C LEU A 153 -11.58 -12.70 2.05
N LEU A 154 -12.05 -11.66 1.35
CA LEU A 154 -13.48 -11.43 1.10
C LEU A 154 -14.03 -12.25 -0.07
N THR A 155 -13.13 -12.70 -0.94
CA THR A 155 -13.40 -13.47 -2.15
C THR A 155 -12.13 -14.29 -2.43
N PRO A 156 -12.23 -15.44 -3.13
CA PRO A 156 -11.06 -16.12 -3.67
C PRO A 156 -10.14 -15.18 -4.44
N VAL A 157 -8.86 -15.52 -4.57
CA VAL A 157 -7.90 -14.69 -5.31
C VAL A 157 -8.41 -14.50 -6.73
N VAL A 158 -8.60 -13.24 -7.13
CA VAL A 158 -9.28 -12.89 -8.37
C VAL A 158 -8.30 -12.97 -9.53
N THR A 159 -8.57 -13.86 -10.47
CA THR A 159 -7.71 -14.13 -11.63
C THR A 159 -8.31 -13.57 -12.93
N ASP A 160 -9.65 -13.51 -13.04
CA ASP A 160 -10.33 -12.90 -14.17
C ASP A 160 -10.41 -11.37 -14.03
N MET A 161 -10.05 -10.65 -15.10
CA MET A 161 -10.00 -9.18 -15.06
C MET A 161 -11.38 -8.51 -15.02
N LYS A 162 -12.43 -9.16 -15.52
CA LYS A 162 -13.80 -8.64 -15.43
C LYS A 162 -14.33 -8.80 -14.00
N GLU A 163 -14.01 -9.92 -13.35
CA GLU A 163 -14.26 -10.13 -11.93
C GLU A 163 -13.49 -9.14 -11.06
N ALA A 164 -12.22 -8.86 -11.38
CA ALA A 164 -11.46 -7.83 -10.68
C ALA A 164 -12.13 -6.44 -10.80
N ALA A 165 -12.67 -6.11 -11.97
CA ALA A 165 -13.47 -4.90 -12.15
C ALA A 165 -14.80 -4.93 -11.36
N ASN A 166 -15.43 -6.11 -11.18
CA ASN A 166 -16.59 -6.27 -10.29
C ASN A 166 -16.20 -6.06 -8.82
N ALA A 167 -15.04 -6.56 -8.38
CA ALA A 167 -14.53 -6.37 -7.03
C ALA A 167 -14.30 -4.87 -6.73
N LEU A 168 -13.73 -4.12 -7.68
CA LEU A 168 -13.60 -2.66 -7.56
C LEU A 168 -14.96 -1.95 -7.51
N ARG A 169 -15.95 -2.38 -8.33
CA ARG A 169 -17.33 -1.86 -8.25
C ARG A 169 -17.96 -2.14 -6.89
N TRP A 170 -17.77 -3.33 -6.35
CA TRP A 170 -18.23 -3.70 -5.02
C TRP A 170 -17.58 -2.83 -3.94
N CYS A 171 -16.25 -2.59 -4.02
CA CYS A 171 -15.55 -1.69 -3.10
C CYS A 171 -16.13 -0.27 -3.12
N VAL A 172 -16.52 0.22 -4.31
CA VAL A 172 -17.16 1.52 -4.46
C VAL A 172 -18.55 1.54 -3.80
N ALA A 173 -19.34 0.47 -3.98
CA ALA A 173 -20.65 0.35 -3.32
C ALA A 173 -20.53 0.24 -1.80
N GLU A 174 -19.57 -0.54 -1.30
CA GLU A 174 -19.28 -0.68 0.14
C GLU A 174 -18.78 0.64 0.72
N MET A 175 -17.91 1.38 0.02
CA MET A 175 -17.52 2.74 0.39
C MET A 175 -18.74 3.64 0.60
N GLU A 176 -19.69 3.65 -0.34
CA GLU A 176 -20.92 4.44 -0.23
C GLU A 176 -21.82 3.98 0.92
N ARG A 177 -21.96 2.67 1.14
CA ARG A 177 -22.69 2.11 2.28
C ARG A 177 -22.07 2.59 3.60
N ARG A 178 -20.76 2.49 3.75
CA ARG A 178 -20.03 2.96 4.93
C ARG A 178 -20.20 4.45 5.16
N TYR A 179 -20.16 5.26 4.10
CA TYR A 179 -20.46 6.69 4.22
C TYR A 179 -21.85 6.99 4.74
N ARG A 180 -22.87 6.25 4.28
CA ARG A 180 -24.24 6.38 4.79
C ARG A 180 -24.34 5.98 6.27
N LEU A 181 -23.70 4.89 6.68
CA LEU A 181 -23.64 4.47 8.09
C LEU A 181 -22.95 5.52 8.97
N MET A 182 -21.79 6.03 8.52
CA MET A 182 -21.05 7.07 9.22
C MET A 182 -21.86 8.37 9.35
N ALA A 183 -22.58 8.78 8.30
CA ALA A 183 -23.45 9.95 8.33
C ALA A 183 -24.61 9.77 9.33
N ALA A 184 -25.27 8.61 9.33
CA ALA A 184 -26.36 8.30 10.25
C ALA A 184 -25.90 8.32 11.73
N LEU A 185 -24.70 7.80 12.00
CA LEU A 185 -24.11 7.82 13.35
C LEU A 185 -23.36 9.12 13.69
N LYS A 186 -23.32 10.10 12.77
CA LYS A 186 -22.62 11.39 12.92
C LYS A 186 -21.12 11.26 13.22
N VAL A 187 -20.46 10.28 12.60
CA VAL A 187 -19.01 10.04 12.71
C VAL A 187 -18.31 10.39 11.39
N ARG A 188 -17.02 10.75 11.47
CA ARG A 188 -16.26 11.24 10.30
C ARG A 188 -15.48 10.18 9.54
N ASN A 189 -15.20 9.03 10.17
CA ASN A 189 -14.37 7.97 9.60
C ASN A 189 -14.68 6.62 10.28
N ILE A 190 -14.15 5.54 9.70
CA ILE A 190 -14.33 4.17 10.18
C ILE A 190 -13.84 3.98 11.62
N ALA A 191 -12.77 4.65 12.05
CA ALA A 191 -12.27 4.52 13.42
C ALA A 191 -13.29 5.09 14.43
N GLY A 192 -13.90 6.23 14.11
CA GLY A 192 -14.99 6.80 14.90
C GLY A 192 -16.26 5.95 14.86
N PHE A 193 -16.57 5.31 13.73
CA PHE A 193 -17.66 4.34 13.62
C PHE A 193 -17.42 3.14 14.54
N ASN A 194 -16.26 2.49 14.43
CA ASN A 194 -15.91 1.30 15.19
C ASN A 194 -15.90 1.58 16.70
N ARG A 195 -15.30 2.70 17.12
CA ARG A 195 -15.32 3.11 18.53
C ARG A 195 -16.74 3.23 19.06
N LYS A 196 -17.61 3.95 18.35
CA LYS A 196 -19.01 4.16 18.78
C LYS A 196 -19.82 2.85 18.85
N VAL A 197 -19.54 1.91 17.94
CA VAL A 197 -20.19 0.58 17.97
C VAL A 197 -19.66 -0.26 19.13
N LEU A 198 -18.34 -0.27 19.37
CA LEU A 198 -17.74 -1.00 20.48
C LEU A 198 -18.21 -0.49 21.84
N ASP A 199 -18.17 0.83 22.06
CA ASP A 199 -18.63 1.46 23.30
C ASP A 199 -20.09 1.04 23.62
N ALA A 200 -20.97 1.05 22.61
CA ALA A 200 -22.37 0.65 22.76
C ALA A 200 -22.57 -0.85 23.03
N LEU A 201 -21.74 -1.72 22.44
CA LEU A 201 -21.77 -3.16 22.70
C LEU A 201 -21.27 -3.48 24.12
N GLU A 202 -20.26 -2.77 24.62
CA GLU A 202 -19.73 -2.91 25.98
C GLU A 202 -20.74 -2.45 27.04
N GLU A 203 -21.53 -1.42 26.74
CA GLU A 203 -22.63 -0.93 27.58
C GLU A 203 -23.87 -1.83 27.55
N GLY A 204 -23.90 -2.85 26.67
CA GLY A 204 -25.04 -3.75 26.48
C GLY A 204 -26.18 -3.17 25.63
N GLU A 205 -26.01 -1.97 25.08
CA GLU A 205 -26.98 -1.25 24.24
C GLU A 205 -26.52 -1.21 22.78
N GLY A 206 -26.42 -2.39 22.14
CA GLY A 206 -25.97 -2.48 20.74
C GLY A 206 -26.75 -1.57 19.78
N LEU A 207 -26.02 -0.86 18.92
CA LEU A 207 -26.63 0.03 17.92
C LEU A 207 -27.26 -0.78 16.79
N THR A 208 -28.49 -0.49 16.40
CA THR A 208 -29.14 -1.10 15.24
C THR A 208 -28.72 -0.45 13.93
N ASP A 209 -28.77 -1.18 12.81
CA ASP A 209 -28.43 -0.63 11.50
C ASP A 209 -29.50 0.39 11.05
N PRO A 210 -29.16 1.70 10.93
CA PRO A 210 -30.11 2.73 10.55
C PRO A 210 -30.47 2.72 9.07
N LEU A 211 -29.74 1.95 8.25
CA LEU A 211 -30.00 1.78 6.82
C LEU A 211 -30.86 0.55 6.54
N TRP A 212 -31.13 -0.28 7.55
CA TRP A 212 -31.97 -1.45 7.40
C TRP A 212 -33.36 -1.06 6.94
N LYS A 213 -33.81 -1.73 5.88
CA LYS A 213 -35.18 -1.69 5.42
C LYS A 213 -35.61 -3.15 5.24
N PRO A 214 -36.72 -3.58 5.85
CA PRO A 214 -37.20 -4.93 5.63
C PRO A 214 -37.54 -5.10 4.15
N ASP A 215 -36.86 -6.02 3.47
CA ASP A 215 -37.06 -6.32 2.05
C ASP A 215 -37.64 -7.72 1.88
N GLY A 216 -38.95 -7.78 1.61
CA GLY A 216 -39.70 -9.01 1.38
C GLY A 216 -40.08 -9.79 2.65
N PRO A 217 -40.84 -10.90 2.49
CA PRO A 217 -41.41 -11.67 3.60
C PRO A 217 -40.39 -12.48 4.42
N LEU A 218 -39.15 -12.61 3.93
CA LEU A 218 -38.06 -13.37 4.56
C LEU A 218 -37.07 -12.47 5.33
N ALA A 219 -37.25 -11.15 5.29
CA ALA A 219 -36.39 -10.23 6.01
C ALA A 219 -36.59 -10.38 7.53
N PRO A 220 -35.51 -10.35 8.34
CA PRO A 220 -35.62 -10.30 9.79
C PRO A 220 -36.57 -9.17 10.22
N PRO A 221 -37.49 -9.44 11.18
CA PRO A 221 -38.47 -8.45 11.62
C PRO A 221 -37.81 -7.26 12.34
N GLU A 222 -36.63 -7.48 12.92
CA GLU A 222 -35.87 -6.47 13.66
C GLU A 222 -34.59 -6.07 12.91
N SER A 223 -34.18 -4.81 13.09
CA SER A 223 -32.94 -4.31 12.51
C SER A 223 -31.73 -5.00 13.17
N PRO A 224 -30.77 -5.53 12.37
CA PRO A 224 -29.59 -6.19 12.93
C PRO A 224 -28.73 -5.20 13.71
N LEU A 225 -28.03 -5.71 14.73
CA LEU A 225 -27.03 -4.94 15.46
C LEU A 225 -25.81 -4.68 14.57
N LEU A 226 -25.34 -3.44 14.59
CA LEU A 226 -24.10 -3.03 13.97
C LEU A 226 -22.92 -3.71 14.65
N GLN A 227 -21.95 -4.08 13.82
CA GLN A 227 -20.66 -4.64 14.23
C GLN A 227 -19.55 -3.70 13.76
N PRO A 228 -18.37 -3.72 14.44
CA PRO A 228 -17.19 -3.02 13.94
C PRO A 228 -16.89 -3.43 12.51
N LEU A 229 -16.53 -2.47 11.66
CA LEU A 229 -16.21 -2.71 10.27
C LEU A 229 -14.70 -2.90 10.10
N PRO A 230 -14.26 -3.94 9.38
CA PRO A 230 -12.86 -4.12 9.08
C PRO A 230 -12.39 -3.06 8.05
N PHE A 231 -11.13 -2.69 8.12
CA PHE A 231 -10.45 -2.07 6.98
C PHE A 231 -10.43 -3.05 5.81
N ILE A 232 -10.58 -2.54 4.59
CA ILE A 232 -10.48 -3.35 3.37
C ILE A 232 -9.24 -2.90 2.62
N VAL A 233 -8.34 -3.84 2.32
CA VAL A 233 -7.17 -3.59 1.47
C VAL A 233 -7.32 -4.36 0.18
N VAL A 234 -7.35 -3.64 -0.94
CA VAL A 234 -7.35 -4.22 -2.28
C VAL A 234 -5.94 -4.19 -2.82
N VAL A 235 -5.37 -5.35 -3.15
CA VAL A 235 -4.03 -5.50 -3.72
C VAL A 235 -4.15 -6.00 -5.14
N ILE A 236 -3.62 -5.23 -6.09
CA ILE A 236 -3.56 -5.61 -7.50
C ILE A 236 -2.08 -5.78 -7.86
N ASP A 237 -1.66 -7.02 -8.15
CA ASP A 237 -0.24 -7.29 -8.43
C ASP A 237 0.23 -6.67 -9.76
N GLU A 238 -0.61 -6.75 -10.80
CA GLU A 238 -0.29 -6.20 -12.13
C GLU A 238 -1.45 -5.37 -12.69
N LEU A 239 -1.47 -4.09 -12.33
CA LEU A 239 -2.47 -3.13 -12.79
C LEU A 239 -2.51 -3.02 -14.33
N ALA A 240 -1.38 -3.20 -15.00
CA ALA A 240 -1.30 -3.06 -16.45
C ALA A 240 -2.19 -4.09 -17.17
N ASP A 241 -2.35 -5.31 -16.65
CA ASP A 241 -3.20 -6.33 -17.26
C ASP A 241 -4.69 -5.92 -17.19
N MET A 242 -5.11 -5.34 -16.07
CA MET A 242 -6.46 -4.78 -15.93
C MET A 242 -6.71 -3.60 -16.88
N MET A 243 -5.73 -2.69 -16.98
CA MET A 243 -5.81 -1.54 -17.88
C MET A 243 -5.85 -1.93 -19.35
N MET A 244 -5.18 -3.02 -19.74
CA MET A 244 -5.22 -3.51 -21.12
C MET A 244 -6.52 -4.23 -21.47
N ILE A 245 -7.08 -5.02 -20.54
CA ILE A 245 -8.25 -5.87 -20.82
C ILE A 245 -9.57 -5.12 -20.61
N VAL A 246 -9.70 -4.36 -19.52
CA VAL A 246 -10.94 -3.66 -19.17
C VAL A 246 -10.88 -2.17 -19.52
N GLY A 247 -9.69 -1.59 -19.52
CA GLY A 247 -9.48 -0.20 -19.94
C GLY A 247 -10.04 0.83 -18.98
N LYS A 248 -10.57 1.91 -19.56
CA LYS A 248 -10.98 3.15 -18.87
C LYS A 248 -11.92 2.95 -17.68
N LYS A 249 -12.77 1.92 -17.70
CA LYS A 249 -13.68 1.63 -16.58
C LYS A 249 -12.93 1.30 -15.29
N VAL A 250 -11.78 0.61 -15.37
CA VAL A 250 -10.96 0.31 -14.18
C VAL A 250 -10.31 1.58 -13.65
N GLU A 251 -9.79 2.42 -14.53
CA GLU A 251 -9.20 3.71 -14.17
C GLU A 251 -10.21 4.58 -13.41
N GLU A 252 -11.45 4.70 -13.91
CA GLU A 252 -12.52 5.47 -13.27
C GLU A 252 -12.88 4.94 -11.87
N LEU A 253 -12.93 3.61 -11.69
CA LEU A 253 -13.20 2.99 -10.40
C LEU A 253 -12.05 3.23 -9.41
N ILE A 254 -10.80 3.08 -9.86
CA ILE A 254 -9.62 3.36 -9.04
C ILE A 254 -9.59 4.83 -8.64
N ALA A 255 -9.87 5.76 -9.56
CA ALA A 255 -9.94 7.19 -9.26
C ALA A 255 -10.98 7.47 -8.17
N ARG A 256 -12.17 6.91 -8.33
CA ARG A 256 -13.30 7.13 -7.42
C ARG A 256 -13.00 6.62 -6.02
N LEU A 257 -12.38 5.45 -5.92
CA LEU A 257 -11.90 4.91 -4.65
C LEU A 257 -10.79 5.80 -4.09
N ALA A 258 -9.77 6.11 -4.88
CA ALA A 258 -8.62 6.88 -4.43
C ALA A 258 -8.98 8.26 -3.86
N GLN A 259 -10.04 8.88 -4.40
CA GLN A 259 -10.55 10.18 -3.95
C GLN A 259 -11.32 10.14 -2.62
N LYS A 260 -12.03 9.05 -2.32
CA LYS A 260 -13.05 9.04 -1.27
C LYS A 260 -12.92 7.90 -0.26
N ALA A 261 -12.19 6.84 -0.57
CA ALA A 261 -12.18 5.60 0.21
C ALA A 261 -11.51 5.72 1.58
N ARG A 262 -10.60 6.68 1.77
CA ARG A 262 -9.81 6.87 3.01
C ARG A 262 -10.67 6.88 4.27
N ALA A 263 -11.73 7.68 4.32
CA ALA A 263 -12.55 7.80 5.52
C ALA A 263 -13.37 6.52 5.79
N SER A 264 -13.76 5.80 4.73
CA SER A 264 -14.48 4.52 4.81
C SER A 264 -13.58 3.33 5.14
N GLY A 265 -12.27 3.53 5.28
CA GLY A 265 -11.31 2.48 5.60
C GLY A 265 -11.05 1.49 4.46
N ILE A 266 -11.19 1.93 3.20
CA ILE A 266 -10.86 1.12 2.03
C ILE A 266 -9.57 1.68 1.41
N HIS A 267 -8.60 0.81 1.18
CA HIS A 267 -7.24 1.16 0.78
C HIS A 267 -6.83 0.35 -0.45
N LEU A 268 -6.00 0.95 -1.31
CA LEU A 268 -5.52 0.32 -2.54
C LEU A 268 -4.01 0.19 -2.50
N ILE A 269 -3.49 -0.98 -2.85
CA ILE A 269 -2.08 -1.22 -3.20
C ILE A 269 -2.08 -1.66 -4.66
N LEU A 270 -1.66 -0.75 -5.54
CA LEU A 270 -1.62 -1.00 -6.97
C LEU A 270 -0.17 -1.23 -7.39
N ALA A 271 0.13 -2.41 -7.91
CA ALA A 271 1.46 -2.74 -8.37
C ALA A 271 1.50 -2.89 -9.89
N THR A 272 2.66 -2.63 -10.49
CA THR A 272 2.89 -2.90 -11.91
C THR A 272 4.36 -3.10 -12.22
N GLN A 273 4.66 -4.00 -13.17
CA GLN A 273 5.99 -4.12 -13.75
C GLN A 273 6.20 -3.26 -15.00
N ARG A 274 5.13 -2.61 -15.49
CA ARG A 274 5.12 -1.75 -16.68
C ARG A 274 4.81 -0.31 -16.29
N PRO A 275 5.80 0.45 -15.78
CA PRO A 275 5.58 1.84 -15.37
C PRO A 275 5.49 2.81 -16.56
N SER A 276 4.63 2.52 -17.54
CA SER A 276 4.38 3.39 -18.68
C SER A 276 3.31 4.45 -18.37
N VAL A 277 3.23 5.48 -19.22
CA VAL A 277 2.23 6.55 -19.11
C VAL A 277 0.80 6.01 -19.31
N ASP A 278 0.66 4.93 -20.07
CA ASP A 278 -0.64 4.30 -20.36
C ASP A 278 -1.18 3.47 -19.18
N VAL A 279 -0.28 2.98 -18.31
CA VAL A 279 -0.66 2.24 -17.09
C VAL A 279 -0.76 3.18 -15.90
N ILE A 280 0.25 4.03 -15.70
CA ILE A 280 0.34 4.99 -14.60
C ILE A 280 -0.09 6.37 -15.13
N THR A 281 -1.36 6.47 -15.47
CA THR A 281 -1.94 7.67 -16.09
C THR A 281 -1.88 8.88 -15.14
N GLY A 282 -2.11 10.07 -15.70
CA GLY A 282 -2.22 11.31 -14.90
C GLY A 282 -3.30 11.24 -13.82
N LEU A 283 -4.42 10.59 -14.13
CA LEU A 283 -5.56 10.46 -13.23
C LEU A 283 -5.27 9.50 -12.07
N ILE A 284 -4.55 8.39 -12.31
CA ILE A 284 -4.05 7.53 -11.21
C ILE A 284 -3.08 8.31 -10.33
N LYS A 285 -2.10 9.00 -10.92
CA LYS A 285 -1.08 9.77 -10.18
C LYS A 285 -1.66 10.90 -9.35
N ALA A 286 -2.71 11.57 -9.84
CA ALA A 286 -3.34 12.69 -9.15
C ALA A 286 -4.01 12.26 -7.84
N ASN A 287 -4.50 11.02 -7.75
CA ASN A 287 -5.25 10.53 -6.59
C ASN A 287 -4.44 9.59 -5.68
N ILE A 288 -3.27 9.12 -6.14
CA ILE A 288 -2.39 8.22 -5.37
C ILE A 288 -1.02 8.92 -5.17
N PRO A 289 -0.85 9.68 -4.08
CA PRO A 289 0.36 10.47 -3.85
C PRO A 289 1.54 9.61 -3.37
N THR A 290 1.27 8.50 -2.67
CA THR A 290 2.30 7.63 -2.11
C THR A 290 2.78 6.65 -3.17
N ARG A 291 4.11 6.58 -3.36
CA ARG A 291 4.73 5.74 -4.38
C ARG A 291 5.94 5.01 -3.81
N ILE A 292 6.07 3.75 -4.18
CA ILE A 292 7.28 2.94 -3.98
C ILE A 292 7.76 2.53 -5.37
N ALA A 293 9.00 2.89 -5.69
CA ALA A 293 9.65 2.49 -6.92
C ALA A 293 10.83 1.58 -6.58
N PHE A 294 10.74 0.33 -7.01
CA PHE A 294 11.88 -0.56 -7.15
C PHE A 294 12.66 -0.20 -8.41
N GLN A 295 13.75 -0.91 -8.69
CA GLN A 295 14.54 -0.68 -9.89
C GLN A 295 13.65 -0.69 -11.15
N VAL A 296 13.84 0.33 -12.00
CA VAL A 296 13.18 0.50 -13.30
C VAL A 296 14.24 0.55 -14.41
N SER A 297 13.83 0.20 -15.63
CA SER A 297 14.65 0.26 -16.85
C SER A 297 14.85 1.68 -17.37
#